data_AF-A0A5N5NWD3-F1
#
_entry.id   AF-A0A5N5NWD3-F1
#
_cell.length_a   1.000
_cell.length_b   1.000
_cell.length_c   1.000
_cell.angle_alpha   90.00
_cell.angle_beta   90.00
_cell.angle_gamma   90.00
#
_symmetry.space_group_name_H-M   'P 1'
#
loop_
_entity.id
_entity.type
_entity.pdbx_description
1 polymer ?
#
loop_
_entity_poly.entity_id
_entity_poly.type
_entity_poly.pdbx_seq_one_letter_code
_entity_poly.pdbx_strand_id
1 'polypeptide(L)'
;MRYLLAVAALFSAAVQDAVVAKPEQIRSNQDPVFHFYLQAYPKNASMVVLGPAATSEYFNIADSIQSTNTSLYLNIGSDSTSYKTLTFDKTATTTGWGLEGDTIITTQTSSYGRQLNFLACKLDGQYWQVYFQTGSSTPRGKTCSNYQSLHLPCLC
;
A
#
# COMPACT_ATOMS: atom_id res chain seq x y z
N MET A 1 40.91 -20.03 48.87
CA MET A 1 40.97 -19.89 47.41
C MET A 1 39.78 -20.65 46.81
N ARG A 2 38.69 -19.96 46.48
CA ARG A 2 37.53 -20.54 45.76
C ARG A 2 37.35 -19.74 44.49
N TYR A 3 37.64 -20.37 43.36
CA TYR A 3 37.57 -19.78 42.02
C TYR A 3 36.11 -19.56 41.61
N LEU A 4 35.78 -18.32 41.23
CA LEU A 4 34.57 -17.97 40.49
C LEU A 4 34.77 -18.34 39.02
N LEU A 5 33.93 -19.22 38.47
CA LEU A 5 33.83 -19.46 37.02
C LEU A 5 32.73 -18.54 36.47
N ALA A 6 33.12 -17.57 35.65
CA ALA A 6 32.20 -16.78 34.82
C ALA A 6 32.00 -17.51 33.49
N VAL A 7 30.77 -17.91 33.18
CA VAL A 7 30.39 -18.46 31.88
C VAL A 7 29.95 -17.31 30.98
N ALA A 8 30.74 -17.01 29.95
CA ALA A 8 30.37 -16.04 28.92
C ALA A 8 29.45 -16.73 27.89
N ALA A 9 28.17 -16.34 27.84
CA ALA A 9 27.25 -16.78 26.80
C ALA A 9 27.43 -15.90 25.56
N LEU A 10 27.90 -16.49 24.46
CA LEU A 10 27.92 -15.87 23.14
C LEU A 10 26.54 -16.05 22.50
N PHE A 11 25.79 -14.96 22.37
CA PHE A 11 24.57 -14.94 21.55
C PHE A 11 24.97 -14.80 20.08
N SER A 12 24.81 -15.86 19.30
CA SER A 12 24.88 -15.78 17.84
C SER A 12 23.60 -15.11 17.31
N ALA A 13 23.70 -13.86 16.85
CA ALA A 13 22.63 -13.21 16.10
C ALA A 13 22.51 -13.91 14.73
N ALA A 14 21.38 -14.56 14.48
CA ALA A 14 21.08 -15.10 13.16
C ALA A 14 20.89 -13.94 12.18
N VAL A 15 21.72 -13.88 11.15
CA VAL A 15 21.52 -13.00 9.99
C VAL A 15 20.37 -13.61 9.19
N GLN A 16 19.17 -13.03 9.30
CA GLN A 16 18.05 -13.40 8.45
C GLN A 16 18.28 -12.69 7.11
N ASP A 17 18.69 -13.43 6.09
CA ASP A 17 18.60 -12.96 4.72
C ASP A 17 17.12 -12.69 4.41
N ALA A 18 16.76 -11.41 4.34
CA ALA A 18 15.43 -11.01 3.92
C ALA A 18 15.29 -11.39 2.44
N VAL A 19 14.55 -12.48 2.18
CA VAL A 19 14.10 -12.79 0.82
C VAL A 19 13.24 -11.64 0.36
N VAL A 20 13.77 -10.83 -0.55
CA VAL A 20 13.02 -9.74 -1.18
C VAL A 20 11.96 -10.39 -2.07
N ALA A 21 10.70 -10.23 -1.70
CA ALA A 21 9.58 -10.65 -2.52
C ALA A 21 9.70 -10.00 -3.91
N LYS A 22 9.33 -10.74 -4.96
CA LYS A 22 9.31 -10.17 -6.32
C LYS A 22 8.35 -8.97 -6.35
N PRO A 23 8.58 -7.98 -7.21
CA PRO A 23 7.62 -6.91 -7.42
C PRO A 23 6.28 -7.47 -7.91
N GLU A 24 5.19 -6.99 -7.34
CA GLU A 24 3.83 -7.43 -7.68
C GLU A 24 2.98 -6.26 -8.17
N GLN A 25 1.99 -6.54 -9.01
CA GLN A 25 0.94 -5.56 -9.27
C GLN A 25 0.00 -5.49 -8.06
N ILE A 26 -0.79 -4.42 -7.97
CA ILE A 26 -1.83 -4.27 -6.95
C ILE A 26 -3.14 -3.96 -7.69
N ARG A 27 -4.24 -4.63 -7.35
CA ARG A 27 -5.53 -4.48 -8.03
C ARG A 27 -6.72 -4.53 -7.08
N SER A 28 -7.88 -4.05 -7.53
CA SER A 28 -9.15 -4.33 -6.86
C SER A 28 -9.78 -5.62 -7.38
N ASN A 29 -10.44 -6.35 -6.48
CA ASN A 29 -11.26 -7.53 -6.74
C ASN A 29 -12.76 -7.25 -6.51
N GLN A 30 -13.16 -5.99 -6.45
CA GLN A 30 -14.55 -5.56 -6.21
C GLN A 30 -15.04 -4.60 -7.28
N ASP A 31 -16.31 -4.74 -7.67
CA ASP A 31 -16.99 -3.75 -8.50
C ASP A 31 -17.08 -2.38 -7.78
N PRO A 32 -17.05 -1.26 -8.52
CA PRO A 32 -17.05 -1.13 -9.99
C PRO A 32 -15.66 -1.09 -10.62
N VAL A 33 -14.60 -1.40 -9.85
CA VAL A 33 -13.19 -1.31 -10.26
C VAL A 33 -12.52 -2.69 -10.31
N PHE A 34 -13.32 -3.74 -10.51
CA PHE A 34 -12.84 -5.11 -10.60
C PHE A 34 -11.79 -5.24 -11.71
N HIS A 35 -10.63 -5.81 -11.39
CA HIS A 35 -9.50 -5.93 -12.30
C HIS A 35 -8.96 -4.58 -12.80
N PHE A 36 -9.14 -3.49 -12.05
CA PHE A 36 -8.34 -2.28 -12.24
C PHE A 36 -7.13 -2.31 -11.31
N TYR A 37 -6.03 -1.73 -11.79
CA TYR A 37 -4.69 -1.87 -11.22
C TYR A 37 -4.13 -0.54 -10.77
N LEU A 38 -3.45 -0.54 -9.62
CA LEU A 38 -2.83 0.62 -9.01
C LEU A 38 -1.70 1.15 -9.88
N GLN A 39 -1.73 2.45 -10.16
CA GLN A 39 -0.77 3.13 -11.02
C GLN A 39 -0.85 4.63 -10.82
N ALA A 40 0.16 5.35 -11.28
CA ALA A 40 0.13 6.79 -11.41
C ALA A 40 -0.85 7.22 -12.51
N TYR A 41 -1.55 8.33 -12.30
CA TYR A 41 -2.46 8.85 -13.31
C TYR A 41 -1.69 9.45 -14.50
N PRO A 42 -2.01 9.09 -15.76
CA PRO A 42 -1.24 9.58 -16.91
C PRO A 42 -1.18 11.10 -17.08
N LYS A 43 -2.15 11.85 -16.54
CA LYS A 43 -2.15 13.33 -16.58
C LYS A 43 -1.58 13.98 -15.32
N ASN A 44 -1.32 13.21 -14.27
CA ASN A 44 -0.70 13.69 -13.03
C ASN A 44 0.00 12.53 -12.32
N ALA A 45 1.32 12.45 -12.47
CA ALA A 45 2.11 11.33 -11.96
C ALA A 45 2.11 11.19 -10.42
N SER A 46 1.76 12.24 -9.67
CA SER A 46 1.64 12.16 -8.21
C SER A 46 0.29 11.62 -7.74
N MET A 47 -0.70 11.52 -8.63
CA MET A 47 -2.04 11.04 -8.30
C MET A 47 -2.13 9.52 -8.42
N VAL A 48 -2.61 8.88 -7.36
CA VAL A 48 -2.81 7.43 -7.31
C VAL A 48 -4.19 7.07 -7.85
N VAL A 49 -4.22 6.18 -8.85
CA VAL A 49 -5.46 5.71 -9.48
C VAL A 49 -5.48 4.19 -9.61
N LEU A 50 -6.69 3.64 -9.73
CA LEU A 50 -6.94 2.34 -10.33
C LEU A 50 -7.29 2.55 -11.82
N GLY A 51 -6.64 1.80 -12.70
CA GLY A 51 -6.84 1.88 -14.15
C GLY A 51 -6.58 0.56 -14.87
N PRO A 52 -6.43 0.59 -16.22
CA PRO A 52 -6.24 -0.62 -17.02
C PRO A 52 -4.98 -1.42 -16.63
N ALA A 53 -5.05 -2.74 -16.80
CA ALA A 53 -3.93 -3.65 -16.52
C ALA A 53 -2.68 -3.36 -17.37
N ALA A 54 -2.87 -2.94 -18.62
CA ALA A 54 -1.79 -2.69 -19.58
C ALA A 54 -0.83 -1.57 -19.15
N THR A 55 -1.28 -0.67 -18.27
CA THR A 55 -0.50 0.46 -17.76
C THR A 55 -0.22 0.34 -16.26
N SER A 56 -0.52 -0.81 -15.67
CA SER A 56 -0.24 -1.11 -14.26
C SER A 56 1.24 -0.94 -13.93
N GLU A 57 1.49 -0.47 -12.72
CA GLU A 57 2.82 -0.51 -12.11
C GLU A 57 3.04 -1.82 -11.36
N TYR A 58 4.31 -2.11 -11.09
CA TYR A 58 4.75 -3.17 -10.19
C TYR A 58 5.36 -2.53 -8.94
N PHE A 59 5.20 -3.18 -7.79
CA PHE A 59 5.56 -2.60 -6.51
C PHE A 59 6.43 -3.56 -5.69
N ASN A 60 7.51 -3.02 -5.14
CA ASN A 60 8.19 -3.61 -3.99
C ASN A 60 7.34 -3.31 -2.75
N ILE A 61 6.93 -4.35 -2.03
CA ILE A 61 6.05 -4.24 -0.87
C ILE A 61 6.79 -4.77 0.36
N ALA A 62 7.05 -3.87 1.29
CA ALA A 62 7.60 -4.16 2.62
C ALA A 62 6.95 -3.19 3.62
N ASP A 63 7.73 -2.60 4.53
CA ASP A 63 7.25 -1.53 5.42
C ASP A 63 6.79 -0.26 4.65
N SER A 64 7.28 -0.10 3.42
CA SER A 64 6.83 0.87 2.43
C SER A 64 6.38 0.17 1.14
N ILE A 65 5.54 0.84 0.33
CA ILE A 65 5.19 0.39 -1.03
C ILE A 65 5.87 1.32 -2.03
N GLN A 66 6.77 0.78 -2.84
CA GLN A 66 7.54 1.53 -3.84
C GLN A 66 7.28 0.99 -5.24
N SER A 67 6.93 1.86 -6.18
CA SER A 67 6.85 1.53 -7.59
C SER A 67 8.21 1.18 -8.16
N THR A 68 8.33 0.04 -8.83
CA THR A 68 9.53 -0.30 -9.62
C THR A 68 9.59 0.46 -10.94
N ASN A 69 8.45 0.96 -11.42
CA ASN A 69 8.37 1.70 -12.67
C ASN A 69 8.92 3.13 -12.51
N THR A 70 8.63 3.78 -11.38
CA THR A 70 8.93 5.20 -11.15
C THR A 70 9.86 5.45 -9.97
N SER A 71 10.13 4.43 -9.14
CA SER A 71 10.83 4.55 -7.84
C SER A 71 10.11 5.44 -6.81
N LEU A 72 8.87 5.85 -7.07
CA LEU A 72 8.05 6.63 -6.16
C LEU A 72 7.37 5.74 -5.13
N TYR A 73 7.16 6.30 -3.94
CA TYR A 73 6.53 5.65 -2.80
C TYR A 73 5.06 6.05 -2.70
N LEU A 74 4.22 5.07 -2.39
CA LEU A 74 2.82 5.26 -2.05
C LEU A 74 2.70 5.79 -0.63
N ASN A 75 2.17 7.00 -0.48
CA ASN A 75 1.99 7.66 0.80
C ASN A 75 0.53 8.00 1.09
N ILE A 76 0.20 8.07 2.38
CA ILE A 76 -1.09 8.50 2.92
C ILE A 76 -0.97 9.95 3.37
N GLY A 77 -1.83 10.82 2.83
CA GLY A 77 -1.94 12.22 3.18
C GLY A 77 -2.52 12.46 4.58
N SER A 78 -2.23 13.63 5.14
CA SER A 78 -2.71 14.05 6.46
C SER A 78 -4.06 14.78 6.41
N ASP A 79 -4.94 14.43 5.46
CA ASP A 79 -6.26 15.06 5.29
C ASP A 79 -7.09 14.93 6.58
N SER A 80 -7.91 15.94 6.90
CA SER A 80 -8.80 15.89 8.07
C SER A 80 -10.01 14.95 7.87
N THR A 81 -10.36 14.68 6.62
CA THR A 81 -11.47 13.81 6.22
C THR A 81 -11.15 12.35 6.43
N SER A 82 -12.16 11.47 6.50
CA SER A 82 -11.92 10.03 6.66
C SER A 82 -11.41 9.34 5.39
N TYR A 83 -11.45 10.02 4.24
CA TYR A 83 -10.73 9.63 3.03
C TYR A 83 -9.43 10.43 2.97
N LYS A 84 -8.29 9.75 3.01
CA LYS A 84 -6.96 10.33 2.96
C LYS A 84 -6.45 10.26 1.54
N THR A 85 -5.92 11.36 1.02
CA THR A 85 -5.35 11.42 -0.30
C THR A 85 -4.16 10.47 -0.38
N LEU A 86 -4.12 9.61 -1.38
CA LEU A 86 -2.94 8.81 -1.68
C LEU A 86 -2.08 9.53 -2.72
N THR A 87 -0.77 9.54 -2.51
CA THR A 87 0.19 10.17 -3.42
C THR A 87 1.34 9.24 -3.78
N PHE A 88 1.91 9.47 -4.97
CA PHE A 88 3.23 8.96 -5.33
C PHE A 88 4.28 10.07 -5.18
N ASP A 89 5.23 9.87 -4.28
CA ASP A 89 6.30 10.83 -3.98
C ASP A 89 7.68 10.17 -3.85
N LYS A 90 8.75 10.95 -3.96
CA LYS A 90 10.13 10.43 -3.92
C LYS A 90 10.55 9.89 -2.55
N THR A 91 9.84 10.25 -1.49
CA THR A 91 10.17 9.88 -0.12
C THR A 91 9.03 9.03 0.46
N ALA A 92 9.37 7.91 1.10
CA ALA A 92 8.42 7.16 1.92
C ALA A 92 8.13 7.96 3.20
N THR A 93 7.00 8.67 3.23
CA THR A 93 6.49 9.34 4.44
C THR A 93 5.51 8.45 5.20
N THR A 94 4.97 7.43 4.53
CA THR A 94 4.16 6.37 5.15
C THR A 94 4.97 5.09 5.28
N THR A 95 5.04 4.61 6.52
CA THR A 95 5.55 3.30 6.90
C THR A 95 4.44 2.46 7.55
N GLY A 96 4.72 1.20 7.83
CA GLY A 96 3.72 0.26 8.33
C GLY A 96 2.73 -0.16 7.24
N TRP A 97 3.13 -0.16 5.97
CA TRP A 97 2.42 -0.94 4.95
C TRP A 97 2.70 -2.43 5.16
N GLY A 98 1.83 -3.29 4.63
CA GLY A 98 2.03 -4.73 4.69
C GLY A 98 0.95 -5.52 3.96
N LEU A 99 0.99 -6.83 4.19
CA LEU A 99 0.06 -7.79 3.62
C LEU A 99 -0.65 -8.57 4.72
N GLU A 100 -1.94 -8.80 4.55
CA GLU A 100 -2.69 -9.85 5.25
C GLU A 100 -3.19 -10.83 4.20
N GLY A 101 -2.51 -11.98 4.07
CA GLY A 101 -2.66 -12.83 2.88
C GLY A 101 -2.16 -12.09 1.63
N ASP A 102 -3.06 -11.85 0.68
CA ASP A 102 -2.79 -11.06 -0.53
C ASP A 102 -3.28 -9.61 -0.44
N THR A 103 -3.93 -9.24 0.67
CA THR A 103 -4.60 -7.94 0.82
C THR A 103 -3.59 -6.90 1.30
N ILE A 104 -3.53 -5.76 0.60
CA ILE A 104 -2.78 -4.58 1.04
C ILE A 104 -3.44 -3.99 2.28
N ILE A 105 -2.64 -3.84 3.33
CA ILE A 105 -3.06 -3.25 4.59
C ILE A 105 -2.07 -2.19 5.07
N THR A 106 -2.52 -1.29 5.93
CA THR A 106 -1.63 -0.77 6.97
C THR A 106 -1.57 -1.77 8.12
N THR A 107 -0.42 -1.92 8.75
CA THR A 107 -0.21 -2.81 9.89
C THR A 107 -0.41 -2.04 11.21
N GLN A 108 -0.30 -2.73 12.34
CA GLN A 108 -0.40 -2.10 13.65
C GLN A 108 0.74 -1.10 13.97
N THR A 109 1.82 -1.09 13.18
CA THR A 109 2.91 -0.11 13.36
C THR A 109 2.63 1.21 12.65
N SER A 110 1.61 1.27 11.78
CA SER A 110 1.18 2.50 11.12
C SER A 110 0.51 3.46 12.10
N SER A 111 0.63 4.76 11.85
CA SER A 111 -0.09 5.82 12.59
C SER A 111 -1.62 5.71 12.47
N TYR A 112 -2.13 4.94 11.50
CA TYR A 112 -3.55 4.66 11.31
C TYR A 112 -4.00 3.31 11.88
N GLY A 113 -3.09 2.56 12.53
CA GLY A 113 -3.31 1.18 12.95
C GLY A 113 -3.60 0.24 11.78
N ARG A 114 -4.10 -0.97 12.07
CA ARG A 114 -4.44 -1.94 11.03
C ARG A 114 -5.71 -1.55 10.26
N GLN A 115 -5.57 -1.19 8.99
CA GLN A 115 -6.68 -0.85 8.08
C GLN A 115 -6.50 -1.60 6.75
N LEU A 116 -7.61 -1.90 6.07
CA LEU A 116 -7.63 -2.52 4.73
C LEU A 116 -8.56 -1.80 3.74
N ASN A 117 -9.15 -0.68 4.17
CA ASN A 117 -10.22 -0.04 3.42
C ASN A 117 -9.67 1.10 2.56
N PHE A 118 -10.12 1.11 1.32
CA PHE A 118 -9.86 2.15 0.34
C PHE A 118 -11.18 2.68 -0.21
N LEU A 119 -11.12 3.90 -0.74
CA LEU A 119 -12.22 4.53 -1.45
C LEU A 119 -11.78 4.76 -2.89
N ALA A 120 -12.55 4.25 -3.85
CA ALA A 120 -12.32 4.51 -5.27
C ALA A 120 -13.36 5.50 -5.79
N CYS A 121 -12.94 6.63 -6.34
CA CYS A 121 -13.81 7.65 -6.91
C CYS A 121 -13.60 7.79 -8.42
N LYS A 122 -14.69 7.76 -9.19
CA LYS A 122 -14.64 7.88 -10.66
C LYS A 122 -14.01 9.21 -11.05
N LEU A 123 -13.00 9.14 -11.93
CA LEU A 123 -12.29 10.30 -12.44
C LEU A 123 -12.74 10.59 -13.88
N ASP A 124 -12.04 10.03 -14.86
CA ASP A 124 -12.35 10.09 -16.28
C ASP A 124 -11.92 8.81 -16.99
N GLY A 125 -12.50 8.55 -18.17
CA GLY A 125 -12.22 7.33 -18.93
C GLY A 125 -12.39 6.06 -18.08
N GLN A 126 -11.32 5.28 -17.98
CA GLN A 126 -11.25 4.06 -17.16
C GLN A 126 -10.45 4.25 -15.85
N TYR A 127 -10.31 5.48 -15.37
CA TYR A 127 -9.55 5.78 -14.15
C TYR A 127 -10.44 6.12 -12.97
N TRP A 128 -10.07 5.58 -11.81
CA TRP A 128 -10.67 5.87 -10.52
C TRP A 128 -9.59 6.33 -9.56
N GLN A 129 -9.72 7.54 -9.02
CA GLN A 129 -8.80 8.02 -7.98
C GLN A 129 -9.00 7.22 -6.70
N VAL A 130 -7.89 6.82 -6.08
CA VAL A 130 -7.90 6.02 -4.85
C VAL A 130 -7.54 6.88 -3.66
N TYR A 131 -8.25 6.64 -2.56
CA TYR A 131 -7.98 7.22 -1.26
C TYR A 131 -7.86 6.11 -0.23
N PHE A 132 -7.05 6.33 0.80
CA PHE A 132 -7.02 5.46 1.97
C PHE A 132 -8.18 5.82 2.90
N GLN A 133 -8.93 4.83 3.36
CA GLN A 133 -10.20 5.06 4.02
C GLN A 133 -10.17 4.65 5.50
N THR A 134 -10.35 5.65 6.37
CA THR A 134 -10.36 5.53 7.84
C THR A 134 -11.76 5.67 8.45
N GLY A 135 -12.79 5.81 7.61
CA GLY A 135 -14.19 6.01 7.98
C GLY A 135 -15.08 5.92 6.73
N SER A 136 -16.25 6.56 6.69
CA SER A 136 -17.22 6.36 5.60
C SER A 136 -17.48 7.59 4.71
N SER A 137 -16.84 8.73 4.99
CA SER A 137 -17.02 9.95 4.20
C SER A 137 -16.46 9.78 2.78
N THR A 138 -17.07 10.50 1.82
CA THR A 138 -16.65 10.54 0.42
C THR A 138 -16.57 11.99 -0.07
N PRO A 139 -15.72 12.30 -1.08
CA PRO A 139 -15.70 13.62 -1.71
C PRO A 139 -17.07 14.02 -2.27
N ARG A 140 -17.49 15.26 -2.01
CA ARG A 140 -18.78 15.79 -2.47
C ARG A 140 -18.82 15.87 -4.00
N GLY A 141 -19.95 15.46 -4.60
CA GLY A 141 -20.17 15.55 -6.04
C GLY A 141 -19.38 14.54 -6.88
N LYS A 142 -18.73 13.56 -6.25
CA LYS A 142 -18.05 12.45 -6.92
C LYS A 142 -18.88 11.17 -6.79
N THR A 143 -18.83 10.33 -7.82
CA THR A 143 -19.30 8.94 -7.72
C THR A 143 -18.18 8.10 -7.17
N CYS A 144 -18.37 7.51 -5.99
CA CYS A 144 -17.34 6.71 -5.34
C CYS A 144 -17.89 5.38 -4.82
N SER A 145 -16.98 4.41 -4.68
CA SER A 145 -17.22 3.11 -4.08
C SER A 145 -16.40 2.99 -2.78
N ASN A 146 -17.10 2.87 -1.65
CA ASN A 146 -16.50 2.72 -0.33
C ASN A 146 -15.98 1.28 -0.11
N TYR A 147 -15.13 1.13 0.89
CA TYR A 147 -14.68 -0.16 1.44
C TYR A 147 -14.13 -1.10 0.36
N GLN A 148 -13.40 -0.51 -0.58
CA GLN A 148 -12.61 -1.26 -1.55
C GLN A 148 -11.42 -1.88 -0.82
N SER A 149 -11.04 -3.07 -1.24
CA SER A 149 -9.84 -3.75 -0.83
C SER A 149 -8.91 -3.88 -2.02
N LEU A 150 -7.62 -3.74 -1.77
CA LEU A 150 -6.58 -3.86 -2.78
C LEU A 150 -5.79 -5.13 -2.50
N HIS A 151 -5.49 -5.87 -3.57
CA HIS A 151 -4.90 -7.20 -3.48
C HIS A 151 -3.75 -7.34 -4.46
N LEU A 152 -2.81 -8.21 -4.12
CA LEU A 152 -1.95 -8.81 -5.12
C LEU A 152 -2.82 -9.63 -6.09
N PRO A 153 -2.50 -9.68 -7.40
CA PRO A 153 -3.09 -10.67 -8.27
C PRO A 153 -2.81 -12.06 -7.71
N CYS A 154 -3.83 -12.73 -7.19
CA CYS A 154 -3.71 -14.13 -6.82
C CYS A 154 -3.13 -14.88 -8.03
N LEU A 155 -2.10 -15.69 -7.82
CA LEU A 155 -1.71 -16.70 -8.80
C LEU A 155 -2.87 -17.69 -8.84
N CYS A 156 -3.76 -17.55 -9.84
CA CYS A 156 -4.78 -18.54 -10.13
C CYS A 156 -4.13 -19.89 -10.43
#